data_AF-A0A848Q749-F1
#
_entry.id   AF-A0A848Q749-F1
#
_cell.length_a   1.000
_cell.length_b   1.000
_cell.length_c   1.000
_cell.angle_alpha   90.00
_cell.angle_beta   90.00
_cell.angle_gamma   90.00
#
_symmetry.space_group_name_H-M   'P 1'
#
loop_
_entity.id
_entity.type
_entity.pdbx_description
1 polymer ?
#
loop_
_entity_poly.entity_id
_entity_poly.type
_entity_poly.pdbx_seq_one_letter_code
_entity_poly.pdbx_strand_id
1 'polypeptide(L)'
;LRQALKDENWDYITLQQNSGNSGLIETYKPGELLYKEISTLTNARFVIHQTWAYADYYRDEQYRKYNFNQQNMYAFVRDAYIQFARTLKIKMIIPSADAFQLARQKYGDVFNRDGFHANEKGRYLLAALWYEFFTNEDARTVNFIAHGFSYDENSEQGPSANESNRLCEIAHKVISSIT
;
A
#
# COMPACT_ATOMS: atom_id res chain seq x y z
N LEU A 1 -21.41 -0.89 -3.93
CA LEU A 1 -20.94 -1.21 -2.57
C LEU A 1 -21.76 -2.30 -1.89
N ARG A 2 -23.07 -2.12 -1.65
CA ARG A 2 -23.91 -3.15 -1.00
C ARG A 2 -23.88 -4.52 -1.71
N GLN A 3 -23.79 -4.53 -3.04
CA GLN A 3 -23.59 -5.77 -3.80
C GLN A 3 -22.23 -6.40 -3.50
N ALA A 4 -21.13 -5.65 -3.61
CA ALA A 4 -19.78 -6.14 -3.32
C ALA A 4 -19.64 -6.68 -1.89
N LEU A 5 -20.27 -6.04 -0.89
CA LEU A 5 -20.29 -6.51 0.50
C LEU A 5 -20.99 -7.88 0.68
N LYS A 6 -21.90 -8.24 -0.23
CA LYS A 6 -22.66 -9.50 -0.20
C LYS A 6 -22.16 -10.53 -1.20
N ASP A 7 -21.20 -10.14 -2.04
CA ASP A 7 -20.70 -10.97 -3.13
C ASP A 7 -19.97 -12.20 -2.59
N GLU A 8 -19.27 -12.01 -1.47
CA GLU A 8 -18.55 -13.06 -0.75
C GLU A 8 -18.72 -12.91 0.76
N ASN A 9 -18.43 -13.97 1.51
CA ASN A 9 -18.27 -13.91 2.96
C ASN A 9 -16.86 -13.41 3.31
N TRP A 10 -16.61 -12.12 3.06
CA TRP A 10 -15.29 -11.51 3.23
C TRP A 10 -14.71 -11.69 4.64
N ASP A 11 -13.49 -12.22 4.72
CA ASP A 11 -12.71 -12.24 5.97
C ASP A 11 -12.23 -10.83 6.36
N TYR A 12 -11.85 -10.04 5.35
CA TYR A 12 -11.26 -8.72 5.50
C TYR A 12 -11.85 -7.72 4.52
N ILE A 13 -11.98 -6.47 4.95
CA ILE A 13 -12.28 -5.32 4.09
C ILE A 13 -11.25 -4.24 4.35
N THR A 14 -10.54 -3.79 3.31
CA THR A 14 -9.54 -2.74 3.43
C THR A 14 -10.12 -1.36 3.11
N LEU A 15 -9.72 -0.33 3.87
CA LEU A 15 -10.06 1.07 3.61
C LEU A 15 -8.81 1.88 3.27
N GLN A 16 -8.92 2.78 2.30
CA GLN A 16 -7.87 3.74 1.93
C GLN A 16 -8.46 5.06 1.45
N GLN A 17 -7.66 6.12 1.50
CA GLN A 17 -7.97 7.41 0.90
C GLN A 17 -7.38 7.51 -0.52
N ASN A 18 -7.92 8.39 -1.37
CA ASN A 18 -7.28 8.71 -2.64
C ASN A 18 -5.90 9.35 -2.42
N SER A 19 -4.94 9.04 -3.28
CA SER A 19 -3.53 9.34 -3.04
C SER A 19 -3.22 10.83 -2.83
N GLY A 20 -3.82 11.73 -3.61
CA GLY A 20 -3.61 13.17 -3.48
C GLY A 20 -4.05 13.76 -2.14
N ASN A 21 -4.98 13.10 -1.43
CA ASN A 21 -5.46 13.53 -0.11
C ASN A 21 -5.00 12.61 1.02
N SER A 22 -4.21 11.57 0.73
CA SER A 22 -3.87 10.51 1.67
C SER A 22 -2.99 10.95 2.86
N GLY A 23 -2.40 12.16 2.81
CA GLY A 23 -1.72 12.76 3.96
C GLY A 23 -2.49 13.91 4.61
N LEU A 24 -3.76 14.09 4.29
CA LEU A 24 -4.59 15.21 4.75
C LEU A 24 -5.75 14.70 5.58
N ILE A 25 -5.57 14.63 6.90
CA ILE A 25 -6.51 13.99 7.84
C ILE A 25 -7.91 14.61 7.79
N GLU A 26 -8.03 15.90 7.51
CA GLU A 26 -9.30 16.61 7.39
C GLU A 26 -10.20 16.04 6.28
N THR A 27 -9.61 15.33 5.30
CA THR A 27 -10.34 14.72 4.19
C THR A 27 -10.94 13.35 4.51
N TYR A 28 -10.64 12.78 5.69
CA TYR A 28 -11.05 11.41 6.04
C TYR A 28 -12.46 11.32 6.62
N LYS A 29 -13.11 12.44 6.95
CA LYS A 29 -14.44 12.44 7.55
C LYS A 29 -15.49 11.62 6.78
N PRO A 30 -15.57 11.70 5.44
CA PRO A 30 -16.47 10.84 4.67
C PRO A 30 -16.17 9.35 4.84
N GLY A 31 -14.89 8.96 4.97
CA GLY A 31 -14.47 7.58 5.21
C GLY A 31 -14.90 7.06 6.58
N GLU A 32 -14.93 7.91 7.61
CA GLU A 32 -15.48 7.54 8.92
C GLU A 32 -16.98 7.24 8.87
N LEU A 33 -17.73 8.08 8.15
CA LEU A 33 -19.17 7.89 7.96
C LEU A 33 -19.47 6.63 7.16
N LEU A 34 -18.68 6.39 6.10
CA LEU A 34 -18.77 5.18 5.30
C LEU A 34 -18.51 3.93 6.16
N TYR A 35 -17.42 3.91 6.93
CA TYR A 35 -17.11 2.82 7.85
C TYR A 35 -18.25 2.54 8.83
N LYS A 36 -18.82 3.59 9.43
CA LYS A 36 -19.96 3.45 10.36
C LYS A 36 -21.17 2.78 9.68
N GLU A 37 -21.45 3.11 8.42
CA GLU A 37 -22.54 2.47 7.68
C GLU A 37 -22.23 0.99 7.40
N ILE A 38 -21.06 0.70 6.81
CA ILE A 38 -20.77 -0.65 6.31
C ILE A 38 -20.36 -1.64 7.39
N SER A 39 -19.80 -1.18 8.52
CA SER A 39 -19.41 -2.06 9.63
C SER A 39 -20.59 -2.79 10.26
N THR A 40 -21.81 -2.27 10.12
CA THR A 40 -23.04 -2.93 10.60
C THR A 40 -23.61 -3.95 9.62
N LEU A 41 -23.08 -3.99 8.39
CA LEU A 41 -23.61 -4.79 7.28
C LEU A 41 -22.78 -6.05 6.99
N THR A 42 -21.68 -6.26 7.71
CA THR A 42 -20.75 -7.36 7.49
C THR A 42 -20.05 -7.75 8.79
N ASN A 43 -19.61 -9.00 8.87
CA ASN A 43 -18.76 -9.51 9.96
C ASN A 43 -17.26 -9.45 9.61
N ALA A 44 -16.91 -8.96 8.42
CA ALA A 44 -15.53 -8.84 7.98
C ALA A 44 -14.70 -7.96 8.92
N ARG A 45 -13.41 -8.30 9.09
CA ARG A 45 -12.47 -7.46 9.83
C ARG A 45 -12.00 -6.31 8.96
N PHE A 46 -12.13 -5.09 9.47
CA PHE A 46 -11.64 -3.92 8.77
C PHE A 46 -10.14 -3.72 8.97
N VAL A 47 -9.48 -3.34 7.90
CA VAL A 47 -8.03 -3.11 7.84
C VAL A 47 -7.77 -1.78 7.14
N ILE A 48 -6.82 -0.99 7.61
CA ILE A 48 -6.39 0.22 6.92
C ILE A 48 -5.27 -0.12 5.93
N HIS A 49 -5.42 0.25 4.67
CA HIS A 49 -4.33 0.16 3.70
C HIS A 49 -3.61 1.52 3.62
N GLN A 50 -2.46 1.63 4.28
CA GLN A 50 -1.66 2.86 4.31
C GLN A 50 -0.88 3.00 3.00
N THR A 51 -1.41 3.80 2.07
CA THR A 51 -0.84 4.01 0.72
C THR A 51 0.50 4.76 0.74
N TRP A 52 1.20 4.85 -0.39
CA TRP A 52 2.56 5.41 -0.48
C TRP A 52 2.62 6.86 -1.02
N ALA A 53 3.74 7.54 -0.77
CA ALA A 53 4.05 8.85 -1.32
C ALA A 53 4.38 8.79 -2.83
N TYR A 54 4.16 9.89 -3.53
CA TYR A 54 4.53 10.05 -4.95
C TYR A 54 6.05 10.00 -5.16
N ALA A 55 6.45 9.76 -6.40
CA ALA A 55 7.84 9.82 -6.81
C ALA A 55 8.37 11.25 -6.71
N ASP A 56 9.66 11.40 -6.40
CA ASP A 56 10.29 12.68 -6.13
C ASP A 56 10.31 13.61 -7.35
N TYR A 57 10.26 13.06 -8.57
CA TYR A 57 10.20 13.83 -9.81
C TYR A 57 8.78 14.27 -10.22
N TYR A 58 7.72 13.76 -9.58
CA TYR A 58 6.34 14.03 -9.99
C TYR A 58 5.99 15.52 -9.77
N ARG A 59 5.26 16.17 -10.68
CA ARG A 59 4.94 17.62 -10.58
C ARG A 59 3.51 17.89 -11.03
N ASP A 60 2.55 17.61 -10.15
CA ASP A 60 1.13 17.92 -10.35
C ASP A 60 0.54 18.63 -9.12
N GLU A 61 -0.58 19.31 -9.28
CA GLU A 61 -1.27 20.07 -8.25
C GLU A 61 -1.59 19.24 -7.00
N GLN A 62 -1.92 17.95 -7.18
CA GLN A 62 -2.14 17.05 -6.05
C GLN A 62 -0.91 16.92 -5.15
N TYR A 63 0.29 17.00 -5.72
CA TYR A 63 1.55 16.89 -4.99
C TYR A 63 2.03 18.24 -4.43
N ARG A 64 1.53 19.36 -4.97
CA ARG A 64 1.79 20.71 -4.46
C ARG A 64 1.42 20.83 -2.98
N LYS A 65 0.37 20.15 -2.54
CA LYS A 65 -0.08 20.10 -1.13
C LYS A 65 0.98 19.58 -0.16
N TYR A 66 1.96 18.83 -0.66
CA TYR A 66 3.08 18.27 0.09
C TYR A 66 4.41 18.95 -0.25
N ASN A 67 4.35 20.13 -0.87
CA ASN A 67 5.51 20.91 -1.34
C ASN A 67 6.40 20.15 -2.34
N PHE A 68 5.80 19.27 -3.15
CA PHE A 68 6.52 18.43 -4.12
C PHE A 68 7.68 17.64 -3.49
N ASN A 69 7.53 17.25 -2.21
CA ASN A 69 8.57 16.59 -1.46
C ASN A 69 8.10 15.20 -0.99
N GLN A 70 8.84 14.17 -1.38
CA GLN A 70 8.44 12.78 -1.13
C GLN A 70 8.42 12.45 0.35
N GLN A 71 9.41 12.93 1.10
CA GLN A 71 9.52 12.67 2.53
C GLN A 71 8.41 13.37 3.31
N ASN A 72 8.04 14.60 2.93
CA ASN A 72 6.89 15.29 3.51
C ASN A 72 5.60 14.52 3.27
N MET A 73 5.34 14.09 2.02
CA MET A 73 4.15 13.32 1.70
C MET A 73 4.14 11.99 2.46
N TYR A 74 5.26 11.28 2.52
CA TYR A 74 5.39 10.03 3.28
C TYR A 74 5.06 10.23 4.76
N ALA A 75 5.63 11.25 5.41
CA ALA A 75 5.36 11.55 6.81
C ALA A 75 3.87 11.88 7.05
N PHE A 76 3.29 12.73 6.19
CA PHE A 76 1.90 13.15 6.31
C PHE A 76 0.92 11.99 6.09
N VAL A 77 1.21 11.15 5.10
CA VAL A 77 0.43 9.93 4.82
C VAL A 77 0.45 8.99 6.02
N ARG A 78 1.63 8.75 6.61
CA ARG A 78 1.72 7.88 7.79
C ARG A 78 0.89 8.40 8.94
N ASP A 79 1.04 9.68 9.25
CA ASP A 79 0.34 10.31 10.36
C ASP A 79 -1.19 10.29 10.15
N ALA A 80 -1.68 10.67 8.97
CA ALA A 80 -3.10 10.69 8.66
C ALA A 80 -3.73 9.28 8.77
N TYR A 81 -3.08 8.24 8.26
CA TYR A 81 -3.61 6.88 8.38
C TYR A 81 -3.57 6.35 9.82
N ILE A 82 -2.54 6.69 10.61
CA ILE A 82 -2.48 6.33 12.04
C ILE A 82 -3.62 7.02 12.81
N GLN A 83 -3.87 8.31 12.56
CA GLN A 83 -4.98 9.04 13.16
C GLN A 83 -6.33 8.42 12.75
N PHE A 84 -6.52 8.13 11.46
CA PHE A 84 -7.75 7.50 10.97
C PHE A 84 -7.99 6.12 11.58
N ALA A 85 -6.97 5.26 11.63
CA ALA A 85 -7.05 3.96 12.27
C ALA A 85 -7.46 4.06 13.76
N ARG A 86 -6.87 5.02 14.49
CA ARG A 86 -7.23 5.32 15.90
C ARG A 86 -8.68 5.77 16.03
N THR A 87 -9.15 6.67 15.17
CA THR A 87 -10.55 7.15 15.17
C THR A 87 -11.54 6.00 14.96
N LEU A 88 -11.22 5.08 14.03
CA LEU A 88 -12.07 3.93 13.73
C LEU A 88 -11.89 2.76 14.71
N LYS A 89 -10.90 2.84 15.61
CA LYS A 89 -10.45 1.76 16.49
C LYS A 89 -10.03 0.49 15.72
N ILE A 90 -9.53 0.67 14.50
CA ILE A 90 -8.97 -0.40 13.68
C ILE A 90 -7.48 -0.54 14.03
N LYS A 91 -7.07 -1.75 14.41
CA LYS A 91 -5.68 -2.04 14.80
C LYS A 91 -4.81 -2.49 13.64
N MET A 92 -5.43 -3.08 12.61
CA MET A 92 -4.74 -3.67 11.47
C MET A 92 -4.46 -2.58 10.43
N ILE A 93 -3.18 -2.28 10.19
CA ILE A 93 -2.71 -1.33 9.17
C ILE A 93 -1.70 -2.04 8.29
N ILE A 94 -1.99 -2.17 6.99
CA ILE A 94 -1.03 -2.67 6.00
C ILE A 94 -0.05 -1.53 5.70
N PRO A 95 1.26 -1.67 6.01
CA PRO A 95 2.24 -0.58 5.97
C PRO A 95 2.85 -0.40 4.57
N SER A 96 2.02 -0.26 3.53
CA SER A 96 2.50 -0.14 2.15
C SER A 96 3.38 1.10 1.93
N ALA A 97 3.12 2.20 2.64
CA ALA A 97 3.98 3.38 2.65
C ALA A 97 5.42 3.05 3.07
N ASP A 98 5.56 2.29 4.16
CA ASP A 98 6.86 1.97 4.76
C ASP A 98 7.65 1.02 3.85
N ALA A 99 6.97 0.06 3.22
CA ALA A 99 7.59 -0.82 2.23
C ALA A 99 8.09 -0.05 1.00
N PHE A 100 7.27 0.84 0.43
CA PHE A 100 7.69 1.68 -0.69
C PHE A 100 8.87 2.58 -0.31
N GLN A 101 8.82 3.21 0.87
CA GLN A 101 9.88 4.12 1.29
C GLN A 101 11.20 3.39 1.55
N LEU A 102 11.15 2.19 2.14
CA LEU A 102 12.33 1.35 2.35
C LEU A 102 12.91 0.84 1.02
N ALA A 103 12.07 0.42 0.07
CA ALA A 103 12.51 0.02 -1.26
C ALA A 103 13.22 1.17 -1.98
N ARG A 104 12.67 2.39 -1.92
CA ARG A 104 13.28 3.59 -2.50
C ARG A 104 14.64 3.93 -1.89
N GLN A 105 14.75 3.85 -0.56
CA GLN A 105 16.03 4.07 0.12
C GLN A 105 17.11 3.10 -0.34
N LYS A 106 16.75 1.85 -0.65
CA LYS A 106 17.71 0.80 -1.01
C LYS A 106 18.02 0.75 -2.50
N TYR A 107 17.07 1.07 -3.37
CA TYR A 107 17.16 0.81 -4.81
C TYR A 107 16.86 2.03 -5.69
N GLY A 108 16.62 3.20 -5.09
CA GLY A 108 16.25 4.42 -5.81
C GLY A 108 14.76 4.52 -6.12
N ASP A 109 14.34 5.67 -6.65
CA ASP A 109 12.93 5.99 -6.88
C ASP A 109 12.41 5.49 -8.23
N VAL A 110 12.39 4.16 -8.37
CA VAL A 110 12.12 3.45 -9.63
C VAL A 110 10.92 2.50 -9.55
N PHE A 111 10.02 2.71 -8.58
CA PHE A 111 8.86 1.84 -8.30
C PHE A 111 7.54 2.37 -8.84
N ASN A 112 7.57 3.47 -9.58
CA ASN A 112 6.40 4.11 -10.19
C ASN A 112 6.48 4.11 -11.71
N ARG A 113 5.33 3.97 -12.38
CA ARG A 113 5.25 4.05 -13.85
C ARG A 113 4.94 5.46 -14.37
N ASP A 114 4.30 6.28 -13.54
CA ASP A 114 3.78 7.61 -13.91
C ASP A 114 3.93 8.62 -12.77
N GLY A 115 4.87 8.37 -11.86
CA GLY A 115 5.14 9.22 -10.71
C GLY A 115 4.24 8.99 -9.49
N PHE A 116 3.17 8.19 -9.58
CA PHE A 116 2.36 7.88 -8.40
C PHE A 116 1.77 6.48 -8.36
N HIS A 117 1.39 5.88 -9.49
CA HIS A 117 1.00 4.48 -9.48
C HIS A 117 2.23 3.57 -9.46
N ALA A 118 2.12 2.45 -8.75
CA ALA A 118 3.14 1.41 -8.75
C ALA A 118 3.35 0.87 -10.19
N ASN A 119 4.61 0.70 -10.58
CA ASN A 119 4.97 -0.15 -11.72
C ASN A 119 4.98 -1.63 -11.28
N GLU A 120 5.42 -2.53 -12.16
CA GLU A 120 5.36 -3.96 -11.88
C GLU A 120 6.22 -4.40 -10.68
N LYS A 121 7.40 -3.80 -10.49
CA LYS A 121 8.23 -4.05 -9.29
C LYS A 121 7.54 -3.55 -8.03
N GLY A 122 6.94 -2.35 -8.09
CA GLY A 122 6.16 -1.80 -6.99
C GLY A 122 4.93 -2.66 -6.65
N ARG A 123 4.20 -3.17 -7.66
CA ARG A 123 3.05 -4.05 -7.47
C ARG A 123 3.45 -5.37 -6.83
N TYR A 124 4.55 -5.98 -7.28
CA TYR A 124 5.07 -7.21 -6.68
C TYR A 124 5.42 -7.02 -5.21
N LEU A 125 6.11 -5.93 -4.86
CA LEU A 125 6.41 -5.58 -3.46
C LEU A 125 5.14 -5.48 -2.60
N LEU A 126 4.12 -4.79 -3.09
CA LEU A 126 2.85 -4.64 -2.38
C LEU A 126 2.13 -5.98 -2.24
N ALA A 127 2.16 -6.83 -3.27
CA ALA A 127 1.57 -8.16 -3.22
C ALA A 127 2.26 -9.05 -2.17
N ALA A 128 3.59 -9.06 -2.13
CA ALA A 128 4.36 -9.79 -1.11
C ALA A 128 4.04 -9.29 0.31
N LEU A 129 3.95 -7.97 0.48
CA LEU A 129 3.58 -7.34 1.76
C LEU A 129 2.16 -7.74 2.20
N TRP A 130 1.19 -7.66 1.30
CA TRP A 130 -0.20 -8.04 1.57
C TRP A 130 -0.32 -9.53 1.90
N TYR A 131 0.38 -10.38 1.14
CA TYR A 131 0.42 -11.82 1.38
C TYR A 131 0.88 -12.12 2.81
N GLU A 132 2.06 -11.62 3.19
CA GLU A 132 2.63 -11.89 4.51
C GLU A 132 1.77 -11.27 5.63
N PHE A 133 1.22 -10.07 5.43
CA PHE A 133 0.33 -9.42 6.39
C PHE A 133 -0.93 -10.25 6.70
N PHE A 134 -1.56 -10.85 5.68
CA PHE A 134 -2.82 -11.56 5.86
C PHE A 134 -2.68 -13.04 6.19
N THR A 135 -1.63 -13.68 5.69
CA THR A 135 -1.39 -15.12 5.86
C THR A 135 -0.48 -15.42 7.04
N ASN A 136 0.32 -14.44 7.49
CA ASN A 136 1.42 -14.63 8.43
C ASN A 136 2.49 -15.64 7.94
N GLU A 137 2.53 -15.89 6.63
CA GLU A 137 3.52 -16.74 5.96
C GLU A 137 4.64 -15.88 5.37
N ASP A 138 5.86 -16.39 5.42
CA ASP A 138 7.04 -15.67 4.93
C ASP A 138 7.06 -15.61 3.38
N ALA A 139 6.89 -14.41 2.83
CA ALA A 139 6.84 -14.19 1.38
C ALA A 139 8.13 -14.62 0.64
N ARG A 140 9.26 -14.74 1.33
CA ARG A 140 10.54 -15.17 0.74
C ARG A 140 10.58 -16.67 0.43
N THR A 141 9.68 -17.44 1.05
CA THR A 141 9.56 -18.89 0.82
C THR A 141 8.62 -19.22 -0.34
N VAL A 142 7.90 -18.22 -0.83
CA VAL A 142 6.93 -18.36 -1.92
C VAL A 142 7.67 -18.46 -3.25
N ASN A 143 7.68 -19.65 -3.85
CA ASN A 143 8.28 -19.89 -5.18
C ASN A 143 7.35 -19.49 -6.35
N PHE A 144 6.43 -18.55 -6.13
CA PHE A 144 5.50 -18.08 -7.15
C PHE A 144 6.22 -17.13 -8.13
N ILE A 145 6.28 -17.56 -9.39
CA ILE A 145 6.74 -16.74 -10.50
C ILE A 145 5.50 -16.15 -11.16
N ALA A 146 5.32 -14.84 -11.05
CA ALA A 146 4.16 -14.16 -11.62
C ALA A 146 4.21 -14.21 -13.16
N HIS A 147 3.40 -15.10 -13.76
CA HIS A 147 3.22 -15.17 -15.20
C HIS A 147 2.43 -13.95 -15.71
N GLY A 148 2.92 -13.29 -16.76
CA GLY A 148 2.39 -12.01 -17.26
C GLY A 148 3.40 -10.85 -17.19
N PHE A 149 4.51 -11.06 -16.49
CA PHE A 149 5.72 -10.27 -16.63
C PHE A 149 6.64 -10.92 -17.65
N SER A 150 7.03 -10.19 -18.70
CA SER A 150 8.21 -10.59 -19.49
C SER A 150 9.44 -10.52 -18.58
N TYR A 151 10.42 -11.41 -18.78
CA TYR A 151 11.69 -11.44 -18.04
C TYR A 151 12.89 -11.01 -18.90
N ASP A 152 12.64 -10.47 -20.10
CA ASP A 152 13.67 -9.87 -20.96
C ASP A 152 13.94 -8.41 -20.55
N GLU A 153 14.75 -7.62 -21.27
CA GLU A 153 15.37 -6.40 -20.68
C GLU A 153 14.70 -5.03 -20.94
N ASN A 154 13.72 -4.83 -21.84
CA ASN A 154 13.30 -3.47 -22.23
C ASN A 154 11.80 -3.12 -22.47
N SER A 155 10.84 -3.59 -21.65
CA SER A 155 9.53 -2.91 -21.47
C SER A 155 8.67 -3.59 -20.42
N GLU A 156 8.04 -2.84 -19.50
CA GLU A 156 6.97 -3.33 -18.58
C GLU A 156 7.25 -4.71 -17.94
N GLN A 157 8.53 -5.03 -17.74
CA GLN A 157 8.95 -6.29 -17.18
C GLN A 157 8.79 -6.19 -15.67
N GLY A 158 8.10 -7.19 -15.11
CA GLY A 158 8.08 -7.41 -13.67
C GLY A 158 9.49 -7.64 -13.12
N PRO A 159 9.62 -7.74 -11.79
CA PRO A 159 10.92 -8.00 -11.19
C PRO A 159 11.48 -9.33 -11.70
N SER A 160 12.77 -9.35 -12.06
CA SER A 160 13.52 -10.61 -12.22
C SER A 160 13.43 -11.48 -10.96
N ALA A 161 13.82 -12.76 -11.03
CA ALA A 161 13.81 -13.64 -9.85
C ALA A 161 14.64 -13.07 -8.69
N ASN A 162 15.81 -12.49 -8.97
CA ASN A 162 16.66 -11.86 -7.96
C ASN A 162 16.01 -10.59 -7.39
N GLU A 163 15.37 -9.77 -8.22
CA GLU A 163 14.63 -8.60 -7.74
C GLU A 163 13.41 -9.01 -6.91
N SER A 164 12.71 -10.08 -7.30
CA SER A 164 11.58 -10.63 -6.57
C SER A 164 11.99 -11.02 -5.15
N ASN A 165 13.08 -11.79 -5.01
CA ASN A 165 13.64 -12.14 -3.70
C ASN A 165 13.99 -10.90 -2.87
N ARG A 166 14.63 -9.90 -3.49
CA ARG A 166 14.98 -8.64 -2.83
C ARG A 166 13.76 -7.85 -2.37
N LEU A 167 12.65 -7.90 -3.11
CA LEU A 167 11.39 -7.25 -2.76
C LEU A 167 10.67 -8.01 -1.65
N CYS A 168 10.67 -9.35 -1.66
CA CYS A 168 10.18 -10.16 -0.55
C CYS A 168 10.96 -9.88 0.75
N GLU A 169 12.29 -9.69 0.68
CA GLU A 169 13.07 -9.26 1.86
C GLU A 169 12.65 -7.89 2.40
N ILE A 170 12.27 -6.95 1.53
CA ILE A 170 11.72 -5.66 1.97
C ILE A 170 10.38 -5.85 2.66
N ALA A 171 9.46 -6.60 2.04
CA ALA A 171 8.15 -6.89 2.60
C ALA A 171 8.27 -7.55 3.98
N HIS A 172 9.06 -8.62 4.07
CA HIS A 172 9.30 -9.37 5.31
C HIS A 172 9.86 -8.49 6.42
N LYS A 173 10.89 -7.67 6.10
CA LYS A 173 11.48 -6.75 7.07
C LYS A 173 10.46 -5.73 7.60
N VAL A 174 9.56 -5.26 6.77
CA VAL A 174 8.52 -4.30 7.16
C VAL A 174 7.47 -4.97 8.04
N ILE A 175 6.96 -6.15 7.65
CA ILE A 175 5.99 -6.89 8.46
C ILE A 175 6.57 -7.25 9.83
N SER A 176 7.80 -7.78 9.87
CA SER A 176 8.49 -8.14 11.10
C SER A 176 8.74 -6.96 12.06
N SER A 177 8.61 -5.72 11.59
CA SER A 177 8.77 -4.52 12.42
C SER A 177 7.49 -4.04 13.10
N ILE A 178 6.33 -4.59 12.71
CA ILE A 178 5.01 -4.21 13.24
C ILE A 178 4.31 -5.35 14.00
N THR A 179 4.85 -6.56 13.92
CA THR A 179 4.46 -7.74 14.71
C THR A 179 5.17 -7.76 16.05
#